data_AF-A0AA40VV12-F1
#
_entry.id   AF-A0AA40VV12-F1
#
_cell.length_a   1.000
_cell.length_b   1.000
_cell.length_c   1.000
_cell.angle_alpha   90.00
_cell.angle_beta   90.00
_cell.angle_gamma   90.00
#
_symmetry.space_group_name_H-M   'P 1'
#
loop_
_entity.id
_entity.type
_entity.pdbx_description
1 polymer ?
#
loop_
_entity_poly.entity_id
_entity_poly.type
_entity_poly.pdbx_seq_one_letter_code
_entity_poly.pdbx_strand_id
1 'polypeptide(L)'
;MSDSDQLVIYQLHIFILGISPMIWRRVKIKSDSTIANLHYVIQITMGWTYSHLHRFIIHGKHYGIAQIGGMWFSDDLEEIKLSDFGWRMRERFLYEYDQA
;
A
#
# COMPACT_ATOMS: atom_id res chain seq x y z
N MET A 1 -13.81 -19.26 12.28
CA MET A 1 -13.79 -17.95 12.97
C MET A 1 -12.55 -17.27 12.46
N SER A 2 -12.70 -16.33 11.52
CA SER A 2 -11.56 -15.66 10.89
C SER A 2 -10.93 -14.67 11.85
N ASP A 3 -9.60 -14.60 11.89
CA ASP A 3 -8.78 -13.62 12.66
C ASP A 3 -9.04 -12.14 12.28
N SER A 4 -10.05 -11.87 11.45
CA SER A 4 -10.36 -10.57 10.85
C SER A 4 -10.94 -9.53 11.83
N ASP A 5 -11.31 -9.92 13.05
CA ASP A 5 -11.96 -9.01 14.03
C ASP A 5 -10.99 -8.36 15.04
N GLN A 6 -9.72 -8.77 15.09
CA GLN A 6 -8.76 -8.11 15.97
C GLN A 6 -8.13 -6.88 15.31
N LEU A 7 -8.48 -5.70 15.83
CA LEU A 7 -7.81 -4.45 15.52
C LEU A 7 -6.39 -4.49 16.09
N VAL A 8 -5.41 -4.59 15.20
CA VAL A 8 -3.99 -4.55 15.54
C VAL A 8 -3.32 -3.36 14.85
N ILE A 9 -2.14 -2.97 15.36
CA ILE A 9 -1.34 -1.92 14.75
C ILE A 9 -0.21 -2.58 13.96
N TYR A 10 -0.21 -2.40 12.65
CA TYR A 10 0.90 -2.77 11.80
C TYR A 10 2.00 -1.73 11.89
N GLN A 11 3.24 -2.20 12.03
CA GLN A 11 4.43 -1.36 11.90
C GLN A 11 5.10 -1.66 10.56
N LEU A 12 4.96 -0.74 9.60
CA LEU A 12 5.51 -0.90 8.27
C LEU A 12 6.86 -0.21 8.18
N HIS A 13 7.80 -0.87 7.50
CA HIS A 13 9.09 -0.29 7.12
C HIS A 13 9.09 -0.06 5.61
N ILE A 14 8.97 1.20 5.22
CA ILE A 14 8.82 1.63 3.83
C ILE A 14 10.18 2.18 3.38
N PHE A 15 10.67 1.74 2.22
CA PHE A 15 11.96 2.19 1.69
C PHE A 15 11.91 2.25 0.17
N ILE A 16 12.68 3.15 -0.42
CA ILE A 16 12.79 3.31 -1.87
C ILE A 16 13.84 2.32 -2.40
N LEU A 17 13.48 1.60 -3.47
CA LEU A 17 14.36 0.64 -4.12
C LEU A 17 15.35 1.36 -5.05
N GLY A 18 16.57 0.80 -5.18
CA GLY A 18 17.54 1.22 -6.21
C GLY A 18 18.33 2.49 -5.92
N ILE A 19 18.19 3.10 -4.74
CA ILE A 19 18.90 4.34 -4.38
C ILE A 19 19.89 4.14 -3.22
N SER A 20 20.97 4.96 -3.22
CA SER A 20 21.96 5.03 -2.14
C SER A 20 22.31 6.49 -1.83
N PRO A 21 22.28 6.92 -0.55
CA PRO A 21 21.91 6.14 0.63
C PRO A 21 20.41 5.78 0.66
N MET A 22 20.06 4.71 1.38
CA MET A 22 18.67 4.24 1.48
C MET A 22 17.78 5.29 2.14
N ILE A 23 16.74 5.73 1.44
CA ILE A 23 15.67 6.55 2.01
C ILE A 23 14.56 5.63 2.51
N TRP A 24 14.24 5.73 3.79
CA TRP A 24 13.21 4.90 4.44
C TRP A 24 12.40 5.67 5.49
N ARG A 25 11.24 5.12 5.82
CA ARG A 25 10.31 5.59 6.87
C ARG A 25 9.74 4.39 7.62
N ARG A 26 9.43 4.59 8.91
CA ARG A 26 8.70 3.61 9.72
C ARG A 26 7.38 4.22 10.17
N VAL A 27 6.29 3.55 9.87
CA VAL A 27 4.93 4.05 10.13
C VAL A 27 4.15 3.02 10.93
N LYS A 28 3.20 3.51 11.74
CA LYS A 28 2.20 2.70 12.42
C LYS A 28 0.86 2.97 11.78
N ILE A 29 0.15 1.92 11.38
CA ILE A 29 -1.16 2.00 10.75
C ILE A 29 -2.07 0.93 11.32
N LYS A 30 -3.36 1.22 11.46
CA LYS A 30 -4.33 0.26 11.98
C LYS A 30 -4.63 -0.82 10.94
N SER A 31 -4.92 -2.04 11.39
CA SER A 31 -5.26 -3.16 10.51
C SER A 31 -6.57 -2.96 9.73
N ASP A 32 -7.47 -2.10 10.21
CA ASP A 32 -8.71 -1.72 9.53
C ASP A 32 -8.54 -0.54 8.55
N SER A 33 -7.33 0.02 8.42
CA SER A 33 -7.05 1.01 7.38
C SER A 33 -7.08 0.36 6.00
N THR A 34 -7.48 1.12 5.01
CA THR A 34 -7.64 0.65 3.62
C THR A 34 -6.33 0.74 2.84
N ILE A 35 -6.26 0.11 1.66
CA ILE A 35 -5.11 0.31 0.76
C ILE A 35 -5.00 1.77 0.31
N ALA A 36 -6.13 2.45 0.06
CA ALA A 36 -6.15 3.88 -0.23
C ALA A 36 -5.57 4.70 0.94
N ASN A 37 -5.95 4.40 2.19
CA ASN A 37 -5.35 5.00 3.37
C ASN A 37 -3.82 4.79 3.44
N LEU A 38 -3.35 3.58 3.12
CA LEU A 38 -1.91 3.31 3.07
C LEU A 38 -1.20 4.13 1.98
N HIS A 39 -1.82 4.30 0.80
CA HIS A 39 -1.30 5.19 -0.24
C HIS A 39 -1.11 6.61 0.30
N TYR A 40 -2.12 7.17 0.98
CA TYR A 40 -2.02 8.51 1.57
C TYR A 40 -0.89 8.62 2.59
N VAL A 41 -0.74 7.62 3.47
CA VAL A 41 0.37 7.57 4.44
C VAL A 41 1.73 7.54 3.76
N ILE A 42 1.89 6.78 2.68
CA ILE A 42 3.16 6.74 1.92
C ILE A 42 3.48 8.13 1.34
N GLN A 43 2.51 8.78 0.70
CA GLN A 43 2.69 10.11 0.10
C GLN A 43 3.13 11.15 1.14
N ILE A 44 2.43 11.23 2.27
CA ILE A 44 2.76 12.17 3.36
C ILE A 44 4.17 11.91 3.90
N THR A 45 4.50 10.65 4.17
CA THR A 45 5.75 10.30 4.85
C THR A 45 6.98 10.43 3.96
N MET A 46 6.80 10.28 2.65
CA MET A 46 7.84 10.51 1.65
C MET A 46 7.92 11.98 1.18
N GLY A 47 6.93 12.81 1.49
CA GLY A 47 6.85 14.19 1.01
C GLY A 47 6.53 14.29 -0.49
N TRP A 48 5.78 13.32 -1.01
CA TRP A 48 5.34 13.29 -2.41
C TRP A 48 4.00 13.98 -2.58
N THR A 49 3.77 14.55 -3.76
CA THR A 49 2.51 15.20 -4.14
C THR A 49 1.66 14.16 -4.86
N TYR A 50 0.44 13.90 -4.39
CA TYR A 50 -0.56 12.89 -4.81
C TYR A 50 -0.99 12.93 -6.31
N SER A 51 -0.05 13.08 -7.23
CA SER A 51 -0.26 13.59 -8.58
C SER A 51 -0.15 12.52 -9.66
N HIS A 52 0.26 11.29 -9.31
CA HIS A 52 0.56 10.24 -10.28
C HIS A 52 -0.18 8.93 -10.01
N LEU A 53 -0.27 8.11 -11.05
CA LEU A 53 -0.76 6.74 -10.94
C LEU A 53 0.08 5.95 -9.95
N HIS A 54 -0.60 5.05 -9.24
CA HIS A 54 0.03 4.16 -8.30
C HIS A 54 -0.62 2.79 -8.32
N ARG A 55 0.14 1.79 -7.92
CA ARG A 55 -0.39 0.45 -7.67
C ARG A 55 0.38 -0.27 -6.58
N PHE A 56 -0.32 -1.13 -5.85
CA PHE A 56 0.24 -2.13 -4.96
C PHE A 56 0.28 -3.47 -5.68
N ILE A 57 1.34 -4.23 -5.47
CA ILE A 57 1.47 -5.61 -5.92
C ILE A 57 1.57 -6.48 -4.69
N ILE A 58 0.45 -7.12 -4.33
CA ILE A 58 0.29 -7.93 -3.13
C ILE A 58 -0.16 -9.32 -3.54
N HIS A 59 0.57 -10.35 -3.12
CA HIS A 59 0.30 -11.76 -3.46
C HIS A 59 0.09 -12.01 -4.96
N GLY A 60 0.80 -11.26 -5.80
CA GLY A 60 0.72 -11.37 -7.26
C GLY A 60 -0.47 -10.66 -7.90
N LYS A 61 -1.37 -10.04 -7.12
CA LYS A 61 -2.48 -9.21 -7.61
C LYS A 61 -2.11 -7.73 -7.57
N HIS A 62 -2.56 -6.99 -8.58
CA HIS A 62 -2.37 -5.55 -8.68
C HIS A 62 -3.60 -4.81 -8.14
N TYR A 63 -3.36 -3.81 -7.30
CA TYR A 63 -4.39 -2.93 -6.70
C TYR A 63 -4.01 -1.48 -6.98
N GLY A 64 -4.76 -0.77 -7.82
CA GLY A 64 -4.42 0.59 -8.23
C GLY A 64 -5.64 1.34 -8.73
N ILE A 65 -5.41 2.58 -9.17
CA ILE A 65 -6.43 3.42 -9.80
C ILE A 65 -6.44 3.21 -11.31
N ALA A 66 -7.63 3.06 -11.89
CA ALA A 66 -7.79 2.93 -13.34
C ALA A 66 -7.62 4.29 -14.02
N GLN A 67 -7.10 4.29 -15.25
CA GLN A 67 -7.07 5.46 -16.13
C GLN A 67 -7.55 5.10 -17.53
N ILE A 68 -7.99 6.12 -18.29
CA ILE A 68 -8.41 5.94 -19.67
C ILE A 68 -7.24 5.38 -20.49
N GLY A 69 -7.44 4.24 -21.15
CA GLY A 69 -6.41 3.54 -21.94
C GLY A 69 -5.37 2.77 -21.12
N GLY A 70 -5.50 2.74 -19.78
CA GLY A 70 -4.62 2.01 -18.88
C GLY A 70 -5.19 0.66 -18.42
N MET A 71 -4.60 0.13 -17.34
CA MET A 71 -5.08 -1.08 -16.68
C MET A 71 -6.40 -0.82 -15.96
N TRP A 72 -7.34 -1.74 -16.12
CA TRP A 72 -8.61 -1.73 -15.39
C TRP A 72 -8.43 -2.48 -14.07
N PHE A 73 -8.89 -1.87 -12.97
CA PHE A 73 -8.95 -2.49 -11.65
C PHE A 73 -10.43 -2.66 -11.28
N SER A 74 -10.81 -3.86 -10.86
CA SER A 74 -12.19 -4.15 -10.44
C SER A 74 -12.45 -3.85 -8.97
N ASP A 75 -11.39 -3.72 -8.18
CA ASP A 75 -11.49 -3.55 -6.73
C ASP A 75 -11.53 -2.05 -6.34
N ASP A 76 -12.35 -1.73 -5.34
CA ASP A 76 -12.35 -0.43 -4.70
C ASP A 76 -11.28 -0.38 -3.60
N LEU A 77 -10.28 0.48 -3.77
CA LEU A 77 -9.17 0.62 -2.81
C LEU A 77 -9.60 1.19 -1.46
N GLU A 78 -10.75 1.83 -1.38
CA GLU A 78 -11.34 2.33 -0.14
C GLU A 78 -12.08 1.25 0.65
N GLU A 79 -12.37 0.10 0.03
CA GLU A 79 -13.07 -1.01 0.70
C GLU A 79 -12.11 -2.13 1.14
N ILE A 80 -10.95 -2.24 0.51
CA ILE A 80 -9.95 -3.28 0.83
C ILE A 80 -9.13 -2.86 2.05
N LYS A 81 -9.30 -3.57 3.16
CA LYS A 81 -8.56 -3.33 4.41
C LYS A 81 -7.22 -4.05 4.38
N LEU A 82 -6.25 -3.50 5.10
CA LEU A 82 -4.96 -4.17 5.29
C LEU A 82 -5.11 -5.51 6.01
N SER A 83 -6.13 -5.71 6.85
CA SER A 83 -6.39 -6.99 7.52
C SER A 83 -6.81 -8.11 6.56
N ASP A 84 -7.31 -7.78 5.38
CA ASP A 84 -7.85 -8.78 4.43
C ASP A 84 -6.76 -9.67 3.82
N PHE A 85 -5.49 -9.27 3.93
CA PHE A 85 -4.36 -9.94 3.30
C PHE A 85 -3.74 -11.07 4.13
N GLY A 86 -4.11 -11.26 5.40
CA GLY A 86 -3.58 -12.37 6.20
C GLY A 86 -2.04 -12.39 6.30
N TRP A 87 -1.43 -11.24 6.56
CA TRP A 87 0.03 -11.04 6.52
C TRP A 87 0.81 -11.98 7.42
N ARG A 88 1.99 -12.38 6.96
CA ARG A 88 3.05 -12.95 7.79
C ARG A 88 3.95 -11.85 8.33
N MET A 89 4.49 -12.05 9.54
CA MET A 89 5.40 -11.07 10.12
C MET A 89 6.64 -10.89 9.23
N ARG A 90 7.00 -9.62 8.94
CA ARG A 90 8.07 -9.21 8.00
C ARG A 90 7.83 -9.54 6.53
N GLU A 91 6.61 -9.90 6.15
CA GLU A 91 6.21 -10.00 4.75
C GLU A 91 6.41 -8.67 4.02
N ARG A 92 6.67 -8.75 2.71
CA ARG A 92 6.94 -7.60 1.84
C ARG A 92 5.99 -7.62 0.66
N PHE A 93 5.59 -6.44 0.23
CA PHE A 93 4.87 -6.19 -1.01
C PHE A 93 5.47 -4.96 -1.69
N LEU A 94 5.12 -4.75 -2.96
CA LEU A 94 5.60 -3.60 -3.73
C LEU A 94 4.52 -2.53 -3.79
N TYR A 95 4.98 -1.28 -3.72
CA TYR A 95 4.19 -0.10 -4.04
C TYR A 95 4.95 0.65 -5.13
N GLU A 96 4.29 0.83 -6.27
CA GLU A 96 4.82 1.54 -7.42
C GLU A 96 4.08 2.87 -7.56
N TYR A 97 4.84 3.92 -7.83
CA TYR A 97 4.35 5.29 -7.98
C TYR A 97 4.98 5.88 -9.24
N ASP A 98 4.25 6.74 -9.94
CA ASP A 98 4.69 7.41 -11.17
C ASP A 98 4.90 6.45 -12.36
N GLN A 99 3.85 5.69 -12.68
CA GLN A 99 3.76 4.96 -13.95
C GLN A 99 3.27 5.94 -15.03
N ALA A 100 4.17 6.40 -15.89
CA ALA A 100 3.87 7.14 -17.11
C ALA A 100 3.36 6.22 -18.23
#